data_AF-A0A7Y8GV04-F1
#
_entry.id   AF-A0A7Y8GV04-F1
#
_cell.length_a   1.000
_cell.length_b   1.000
_cell.length_c   1.000
_cell.angle_alpha   90.00
_cell.angle_beta   90.00
_cell.angle_gamma   90.00
#
_symmetry.space_group_name_H-M   'P 1'
#
loop_
_entity.id
_entity.type
_entity.pdbx_description
1 polymer ?
#
loop_
_entity_poly.entity_id
_entity_poly.type
_entity_poly.pdbx_seq_one_letter_code
_entity_poly.pdbx_strand_id
1 'polypeptide(L)'
;MTKTKTMKTRDRMARAAAGVLVLGLLQACAVPKAIDIADNWKPVNTLASVPQEIPLKEEAELIKFQMLPTDATLRNMLERWAKEYGGALDWQYPSDLTLVSGLESIKDNNLQRALNTVRRNYAAQKLRIQVSANKAVLVTRMP
;
A
#
# COMPACT_ATOMS: atom_id res chain seq x y z
N MET A 1 -85.57 2.21 -17.86
CA MET A 1 -84.59 1.73 -18.88
C MET A 1 -83.26 2.49 -18.83
N THR A 2 -82.70 2.73 -17.63
CA THR A 2 -81.52 3.59 -17.40
C THR A 2 -80.27 2.82 -16.96
N LYS A 3 -80.38 1.53 -16.62
CA LYS A 3 -79.26 0.67 -16.16
C LYS A 3 -78.34 0.17 -17.30
N THR A 4 -78.83 0.03 -18.53
CA THR A 4 -78.06 -0.52 -19.67
C THR A 4 -77.09 0.49 -20.30
N LYS A 5 -77.40 1.80 -20.25
CA LYS A 5 -76.46 2.85 -20.72
C LYS A 5 -75.25 2.98 -19.80
N THR A 6 -75.43 2.96 -18.48
CA THR A 6 -74.34 3.09 -17.50
C THR A 6 -73.37 1.90 -17.50
N MET A 7 -73.86 0.68 -17.74
CA MET A 7 -73.00 -0.50 -17.86
C MET A 7 -72.14 -0.48 -19.13
N LYS A 8 -72.73 -0.07 -20.27
CA LYS A 8 -72.02 0.07 -21.56
C LYS A 8 -70.95 1.16 -21.55
N THR A 9 -71.16 2.25 -20.79
CA THR A 9 -70.16 3.30 -20.61
C THR A 9 -69.01 2.86 -19.69
N ARG A 10 -69.31 2.08 -18.63
CA ARG A 10 -68.29 1.48 -17.74
C ARG A 10 -67.40 0.48 -18.46
N ASP A 11 -67.95 -0.36 -19.35
CA ASP A 11 -67.16 -1.30 -20.17
C ASP A 11 -66.27 -0.57 -21.19
N ARG A 12 -66.75 0.52 -21.79
CA ARG A 12 -65.95 1.36 -22.69
C ARG A 12 -64.82 2.06 -21.94
N MET A 13 -65.08 2.58 -20.74
CA MET A 13 -64.06 3.16 -19.86
C MET A 13 -63.05 2.12 -19.37
N ALA A 14 -63.48 0.92 -19.00
CA ALA A 14 -62.60 -0.16 -18.56
C ALA A 14 -61.71 -0.66 -19.70
N ARG A 15 -62.24 -0.78 -20.93
CA ARG A 15 -61.45 -1.12 -22.12
C ARG A 15 -60.47 -0.02 -22.50
N ALA A 16 -60.86 1.24 -22.37
CA ALA A 16 -59.95 2.37 -22.57
C ALA A 16 -58.84 2.40 -21.52
N ALA A 17 -59.16 2.17 -20.24
CA ALA A 17 -58.19 2.09 -19.16
C ALA A 17 -57.22 0.90 -19.32
N ALA A 18 -57.73 -0.27 -19.72
CA ALA A 18 -56.89 -1.43 -20.03
C ALA A 18 -55.99 -1.17 -21.24
N GLY A 19 -56.49 -0.51 -22.28
CA GLY A 19 -55.69 -0.09 -23.44
C GLY A 19 -54.57 0.87 -23.05
N VAL A 20 -54.85 1.86 -22.20
CA VAL A 20 -53.85 2.79 -21.67
C VAL A 20 -52.83 2.08 -20.78
N LEU A 21 -53.24 1.13 -19.94
CA LEU A 21 -52.34 0.36 -19.09
C LEU A 21 -51.39 -0.53 -19.90
N VAL A 22 -51.89 -1.19 -20.94
CA VAL A 22 -51.08 -2.01 -21.85
C VAL A 22 -50.08 -1.15 -22.63
N LEU A 23 -50.49 0.04 -23.09
CA LEU A 23 -49.59 1.00 -23.75
C LEU A 23 -48.51 1.53 -22.79
N GLY A 24 -48.83 1.73 -21.51
CA GLY A 24 -47.87 2.15 -20.48
C GLY A 24 -46.83 1.08 -20.16
N LEU A 25 -47.25 -0.19 -20.05
CA LEU A 25 -46.35 -1.33 -19.78
C LEU A 25 -45.35 -1.58 -20.92
N LEU A 26 -45.72 -1.26 -22.17
CA LEU A 26 -44.82 -1.38 -23.33
C LEU A 26 -43.65 -0.37 -23.32
N GLN A 27 -43.77 0.75 -22.61
CA GLN A 27 -42.69 1.76 -22.47
C GLN A 27 -41.71 1.43 -21.32
N ALA A 28 -42.06 0.49 -20.44
CA ALA A 28 -41.22 0.08 -19.31
C ALA A 28 -40.02 -0.82 -19.71
N CYS A 29 -39.97 -1.24 -20.98
CA CYS A 29 -38.90 -2.07 -21.54
C CYS A 29 -37.89 -1.28 -22.40
N ALA A 30 -37.85 0.05 -22.26
CA ALA A 30 -36.89 0.88 -22.98
C ALA A 30 -35.47 0.67 -22.41
N VAL A 31 -34.60 0.05 -23.21
CA VAL A 31 -33.18 -0.12 -22.86
C VAL A 31 -32.52 1.27 -22.84
N PRO A 32 -31.81 1.67 -21.77
CA PRO A 32 -31.06 2.92 -21.75
C PRO A 32 -30.08 2.93 -22.92
N LYS A 33 -30.02 4.05 -23.66
CA LYS A 33 -29.05 4.20 -24.74
C LYS A 33 -27.64 3.96 -24.19
N ALA A 34 -26.88 3.08 -24.84
CA ALA A 34 -25.47 2.93 -24.54
C ALA A 34 -24.78 4.28 -24.71
N ILE A 35 -23.83 4.58 -23.81
CA ILE A 35 -22.95 5.73 -23.98
C ILE A 35 -22.08 5.44 -25.19
N ASP A 36 -22.14 6.33 -26.18
CA ASP A 36 -21.32 6.22 -27.38
C ASP A 36 -19.88 6.63 -27.06
N ILE A 37 -18.91 5.85 -27.57
CA ILE A 37 -17.50 6.19 -27.44
C ILE A 37 -17.18 7.13 -28.60
N ALA A 38 -16.73 8.35 -28.28
CA ALA A 38 -16.37 9.32 -29.29
C ALA A 38 -15.32 8.73 -30.25
N ASP A 39 -15.49 8.98 -31.55
CA ASP A 39 -14.59 8.53 -32.61
C ASP A 39 -13.32 9.40 -32.68
N ASN A 40 -12.59 9.44 -31.57
CA ASN A 40 -11.39 10.24 -31.37
C ASN A 40 -10.18 9.37 -31.02
N TRP A 41 -10.07 8.23 -31.69
CA TRP A 41 -9.01 7.24 -31.48
C TRP A 41 -7.64 7.89 -31.47
N LYS A 42 -6.99 7.83 -30.30
CA LYS A 42 -5.58 8.17 -30.14
C LYS A 42 -4.75 6.89 -30.10
N PRO A 43 -3.53 6.89 -30.68
CA PRO A 43 -2.64 5.75 -30.54
C PRO A 43 -2.31 5.54 -29.07
N VAL A 44 -2.60 4.33 -28.56
CA VAL A 44 -2.35 3.95 -27.15
C VAL A 44 -0.88 3.58 -26.94
N ASN A 45 -0.27 2.94 -27.93
CA ASN A 45 1.12 2.49 -27.86
C ASN A 45 2.05 3.57 -28.43
N THR A 46 2.38 4.57 -27.61
CA THR A 46 3.36 5.60 -27.96
C THR A 46 4.65 5.37 -27.17
N LEU A 47 5.79 5.60 -27.82
CA LEU A 47 7.08 5.59 -27.15
C LEU A 47 7.31 6.96 -26.48
N ALA A 48 7.92 6.94 -25.29
CA ALA A 48 8.32 8.19 -24.62
C ALA A 48 9.44 8.89 -25.42
N SER A 49 9.42 10.22 -25.45
CA SER A 49 10.45 11.03 -26.12
C SER A 49 11.77 11.10 -25.33
N VAL A 50 11.72 10.78 -24.04
CA VAL A 50 12.87 10.79 -23.14
C VAL A 50 13.06 9.39 -22.56
N PRO A 51 14.28 8.82 -22.64
CA PRO A 51 14.59 7.57 -21.96
C PRO A 51 14.39 7.74 -20.44
N GLN A 52 13.59 6.86 -19.84
CA GLN A 52 13.49 6.76 -18.40
C GLN A 52 14.49 5.71 -17.92
N GLU A 53 15.42 6.13 -17.07
CA GLU A 53 16.31 5.21 -16.38
C GLU A 53 15.50 4.36 -15.38
N ILE A 54 15.60 3.05 -15.53
CA ILE A 54 15.02 2.07 -14.60
C ILE A 54 16.20 1.45 -13.85
N PRO A 55 16.33 1.70 -12.54
CA PRO A 55 17.41 1.11 -11.76
C PRO A 55 17.40 -0.41 -11.85
N LEU A 56 18.57 -1.02 -11.97
CA LEU A 56 18.70 -2.47 -11.94
C LEU A 56 18.17 -2.99 -10.60
N LYS A 57 17.49 -4.14 -10.64
CA LYS A 57 16.95 -4.81 -9.45
C LYS A 57 18.01 -4.95 -8.35
N GLU A 58 19.24 -5.23 -8.74
CA GLU A 58 20.38 -5.40 -7.84
C GLU A 58 20.58 -4.22 -6.90
N GLU A 59 20.37 -2.97 -7.34
CA GLU A 59 20.51 -1.77 -6.51
C GLU A 59 19.25 -1.48 -5.68
N ALA A 60 18.07 -1.69 -6.26
CA ALA A 60 16.78 -1.48 -5.61
C ALA A 60 16.50 -2.53 -4.51
N GLU A 61 17.04 -3.73 -4.67
CA GLU A 61 16.91 -4.87 -3.75
C GLU A 61 18.05 -4.94 -2.73
N LEU A 62 19.05 -4.03 -2.79
CA LEU A 62 20.04 -3.96 -1.72
C LEU A 62 19.33 -3.69 -0.41
N ILE A 63 19.63 -4.55 0.58
CA ILE A 63 19.22 -4.36 1.96
C ILE A 63 19.60 -2.93 2.38
N LYS A 64 18.61 -2.17 2.85
CA LYS A 64 18.82 -0.86 3.45
C LYS A 64 18.66 -1.01 4.95
N PHE A 65 19.76 -0.86 5.67
CA PHE A 65 19.74 -0.71 7.11
C PHE A 65 19.09 0.63 7.43
N GLN A 66 17.87 0.57 7.94
CA GLN A 66 17.05 1.70 8.35
C GLN A 66 16.11 1.28 9.48
N MET A 67 15.62 2.25 10.24
CA MET A 67 14.55 2.02 11.22
C MET A 67 13.23 1.75 10.49
N LEU A 68 12.50 0.73 10.91
CA LEU A 68 11.17 0.40 10.42
C LEU A 68 10.12 0.64 11.52
N PRO A 69 8.86 0.94 11.17
CA PRO A 69 7.78 1.08 12.15
C PRO A 69 7.54 -0.18 13.00
N THR A 70 7.98 -1.34 12.53
CA THR A 70 7.91 -2.62 13.24
C THR A 70 9.01 -2.82 14.27
N ASP A 71 10.05 -1.97 14.27
CA ASP A 71 11.12 -2.04 15.26
C ASP A 71 10.66 -1.38 16.56
N ALA A 72 10.37 -2.18 17.58
CA ALA A 72 9.91 -1.66 18.87
C ALA A 72 11.05 -1.03 19.70
N THR A 73 12.27 -1.57 19.59
CA THR A 73 13.44 -1.19 20.39
C THR A 73 14.73 -1.25 19.57
N LEU A 74 15.82 -0.74 20.13
CA LEU A 74 17.16 -0.86 19.55
C LEU A 74 17.59 -2.32 19.38
N ARG A 75 17.33 -3.19 20.37
CA ARG A 75 17.62 -4.62 20.25
C ARG A 75 16.84 -5.24 19.10
N ASN A 76 15.53 -4.97 18.99
CA ASN A 76 14.70 -5.50 17.91
C ASN A 76 15.21 -5.06 16.54
N MET A 77 15.53 -3.77 16.38
CA MET A 77 16.10 -3.22 15.15
C MET A 77 17.42 -3.91 14.78
N LEU A 78 18.35 -4.01 15.73
CA LEU A 78 19.67 -4.62 15.47
C LEU A 78 19.58 -6.13 15.25
N GLU A 79 18.60 -6.82 15.84
CA GLU A 79 18.35 -8.23 15.58
C GLU A 79 17.93 -8.46 14.13
N ARG A 80 17.00 -7.62 13.65
CA ARG A 80 16.58 -7.64 12.25
C ARG A 80 17.75 -7.31 11.32
N TRP A 81 18.50 -6.25 11.58
CA TRP A 81 19.66 -5.87 10.75
C TRP A 81 20.72 -6.98 10.72
N ALA A 82 20.98 -7.66 11.83
CA ALA A 82 21.90 -8.79 11.86
C ALA A 82 21.41 -9.94 10.97
N LYS A 83 20.10 -10.26 11.01
CA LYS A 83 19.49 -11.29 10.15
C LYS A 83 19.56 -10.90 8.68
N GLU A 84 19.23 -9.66 8.33
CA GLU A 84 19.31 -9.15 6.96
C GLU A 84 20.76 -9.21 6.43
N TYR A 85 21.75 -8.91 7.27
CA TYR A 85 23.17 -9.06 6.92
C TYR A 85 23.63 -10.53 6.78
N GLY A 86 22.79 -11.49 7.17
CA GLY A 86 23.06 -12.93 7.13
C GLY A 86 23.82 -13.46 8.35
N GLY A 87 23.72 -12.78 9.50
CA GLY A 87 24.29 -13.17 10.78
C GLY A 87 23.24 -13.27 11.88
N ALA A 88 23.69 -13.10 13.13
CA ALA A 88 22.84 -13.09 14.32
C ALA A 88 23.28 -12.01 15.29
N LEU A 89 22.35 -11.55 16.14
CA LEU A 89 22.64 -10.61 17.21
C LEU A 89 23.03 -11.37 18.48
N ASP A 90 24.17 -11.00 19.05
CA ASP A 90 24.59 -11.38 20.40
C ASP A 90 24.43 -10.16 21.31
N TRP A 91 23.32 -10.12 22.04
CA TRP A 91 22.96 -8.99 22.90
C TRP A 91 23.38 -9.25 24.35
N GLN A 92 24.45 -8.59 24.78
CA GLN A 92 25.00 -8.68 26.14
C GLN A 92 24.91 -7.36 26.91
N TYR A 93 24.17 -6.38 26.37
CA TYR A 93 23.90 -5.13 27.08
C TYR A 93 22.76 -5.36 28.11
N PRO A 94 22.86 -4.84 29.35
CA PRO A 94 22.01 -5.26 30.47
C PRO A 94 20.52 -4.90 30.36
N SER A 95 20.15 -3.98 29.47
CA SER A 95 18.76 -3.55 29.25
C SER A 95 18.50 -3.36 27.77
N ASP A 96 17.25 -3.34 27.34
CA ASP A 96 16.93 -2.82 26.01
C ASP A 96 16.93 -1.28 26.01
N LEU A 97 16.92 -0.66 24.83
CA LEU A 97 16.89 0.78 24.65
C LEU A 97 15.83 1.18 23.64
N THR A 98 15.13 2.29 23.87
CA THR A 98 14.20 2.85 22.90
C THR A 98 14.94 3.41 21.69
N LEU A 99 14.25 3.48 20.55
CA LEU A 99 14.73 4.15 19.36
C LEU A 99 14.69 5.68 19.53
N VAL A 100 15.61 6.38 18.87
CA VAL A 100 15.73 7.85 18.94
C VAL A 100 15.71 8.47 17.53
N SER A 101 15.22 9.71 17.42
CA SER A 101 15.03 10.40 16.14
C SER A 101 16.31 10.53 15.30
N GLY A 102 17.48 10.57 15.94
CA GLY A 102 18.76 10.60 15.23
C GLY A 102 19.05 9.37 14.37
N LEU A 103 18.27 8.29 14.49
CA LEU A 103 18.34 7.10 13.64
C LEU A 103 17.55 7.22 12.32
N GLU A 104 16.64 8.18 12.20
CA GLU A 104 15.79 8.36 10.99
C GLU A 104 16.60 8.68 9.73
N SER A 105 17.79 9.26 9.91
CA SER A 105 18.73 9.58 8.83
C SER A 105 19.39 8.34 8.21
N ILE A 106 19.32 7.18 8.86
CA ILE A 106 19.99 5.97 8.39
C ILE A 106 19.19 5.33 7.25
N LYS A 107 19.74 5.39 6.04
CA LYS A 107 19.25 4.70 4.84
C LYS A 107 20.47 4.22 4.05
N ASP A 108 21.15 3.20 4.57
CA ASP A 108 22.46 2.77 4.07
C ASP A 108 22.48 1.26 3.77
N ASN A 109 23.14 0.86 2.68
CA ASN A 109 23.36 -0.55 2.33
C ASN A 109 24.61 -1.14 2.98
N ASN A 110 25.38 -0.34 3.71
CA ASN A 110 26.57 -0.74 4.44
C ASN A 110 26.29 -0.78 5.95
N LEU A 111 26.31 -1.99 6.52
CA LEU A 111 26.04 -2.21 7.94
C LEU A 111 27.00 -1.41 8.84
N GLN A 112 28.29 -1.32 8.50
CA GLN A 112 29.26 -0.62 9.34
C GLN A 112 29.00 0.88 9.39
N ARG A 113 28.64 1.49 8.26
CA ARG A 113 28.27 2.92 8.21
C ARG A 113 27.00 3.18 9.02
N ALA A 114 25.97 2.34 8.87
CA ALA A 114 24.75 2.43 9.67
C ALA A 114 25.03 2.30 11.18
N LEU A 115 25.81 1.30 11.58
CA LEU A 115 26.20 1.09 12.98
C LEU A 115 27.04 2.24 13.55
N ASN A 116 27.83 2.96 12.74
CA ASN A 116 28.51 4.16 13.21
C ASN A 116 27.53 5.26 13.65
N THR A 117 26.42 5.42 12.92
CA THR A 117 25.36 6.35 13.32
C THR A 117 24.66 5.90 14.60
N VAL A 118 24.42 4.59 14.77
CA VAL A 118 23.90 4.03 16.03
C VAL A 118 24.87 4.34 17.18
N ARG A 119 26.16 4.03 17.04
CA ARG A 119 27.18 4.29 18.08
C ARG A 119 27.24 5.77 18.49
N ARG A 120 27.10 6.71 17.54
CA ARG A 120 27.07 8.15 17.84
C ARG A 120 25.83 8.55 18.65
N ASN A 121 24.66 8.07 18.27
CA ASN A 121 23.40 8.41 18.96
C ASN A 121 23.31 7.81 20.37
N TYR A 122 23.93 6.65 20.58
CA TYR A 122 23.94 5.96 21.88
C TYR A 122 25.28 6.09 22.64
N ALA A 123 26.08 7.12 22.33
CA ALA A 123 27.39 7.30 22.94
C ALA A 123 27.31 7.48 24.46
N ALA A 124 26.28 8.20 24.95
CA ALA A 124 26.05 8.41 26.39
C ALA A 124 25.73 7.09 27.13
N GLN A 125 25.13 6.12 26.44
CA GLN A 125 24.82 4.79 26.97
C GLN A 125 26.02 3.85 26.91
N LYS A 126 27.18 4.32 26.42
CA LYS A 126 28.42 3.53 26.32
C LYS A 126 28.19 2.22 25.54
N LEU A 127 27.40 2.25 24.46
CA LEU A 127 27.21 1.06 23.64
C LEU A 127 28.48 0.74 22.84
N ARG A 128 28.98 -0.48 23.01
CA ARG A 128 29.95 -1.08 22.12
C ARG A 128 29.22 -2.04 21.19
N ILE A 129 29.32 -1.78 19.89
CA ILE A 129 28.77 -2.65 18.84
C ILE A 129 29.92 -3.13 17.98
N GLN A 130 30.08 -4.44 17.84
CA GLN A 130 31.14 -5.08 17.04
C GLN A 130 30.51 -6.06 16.06
N VAL A 131 31.07 -6.14 14.85
CA VAL A 131 30.67 -7.16 13.87
C VAL A 131 31.88 -8.06 13.66
N SER A 132 31.71 -9.35 13.89
CA SER A 132 32.75 -10.36 13.74
C SER A 132 32.85 -10.87 12.29
N ALA A 133 33.89 -11.66 12.00
CA ALA A 133 34.10 -12.27 10.69
C ALA A 133 32.97 -13.24 10.30
N ASN A 134 32.35 -13.93 11.26
CA ASN A 134 31.18 -14.78 11.05
C ASN A 134 29.85 -14.00 11.02
N LYS A 135 29.91 -12.67 10.81
CA LYS A 135 28.74 -11.77 10.72
C LYS A 135 27.91 -11.64 11.99
N ALA A 136 28.37 -12.15 13.12
CA ALA A 136 27.68 -11.93 14.39
C ALA A 136 27.83 -10.45 14.81
N VAL A 137 26.74 -9.86 15.28
CA VAL A 137 26.71 -8.49 15.81
C VAL A 137 26.70 -8.59 17.33
N LEU A 138 27.84 -8.32 17.96
CA LEU A 138 27.97 -8.28 19.41
C LEU A 138 27.66 -6.88 19.94
N VAL A 139 26.74 -6.80 20.89
CA VAL A 139 26.40 -5.56 21.59
C VAL A 139 26.72 -5.71 23.07
N THR A 140 27.64 -4.89 23.57
CA THR A 140 28.10 -4.88 24.97
C THR A 140 28.12 -3.47 25.52
N ARG A 141 28.21 -3.34 26.85
CA ARG A 141 28.50 -2.06 27.49
C ARG A 141 30.02 -1.84 27.50
N MET A 142 30.48 -0.64 27.11
CA MET A 142 31.88 -0.28 27.30
C MET A 142 32.20 -0.20 28.80
N PRO A 143 33.42 -0.58 29.21
CA PRO A 143 33.87 -0.37 30.59
C PRO A 143 33.74 1.10 31.04
#